data_AF-A0AAD6G0U9-F1
#
_entry.id   AF-A0AAD6G0U9-F1
#
_cell.length_a   1.000
_cell.length_b   1.000
_cell.length_c   1.000
_cell.angle_alpha   90.00
_cell.angle_beta   90.00
_cell.angle_gamma   90.00
#
_symmetry.space_group_name_H-M   'P 1'
#
loop_
_entity.id
_entity.type
_entity.pdbx_description
1 polymer ?
#
loop_
_entity_poly.entity_id
_entity_poly.type
_entity_poly.pdbx_seq_one_letter_code
_entity_poly.pdbx_strand_id
1 'polypeptide(L)'
;MTSIMIAQAIGTLGRHHDPLHNEHPQPGSPCTPPARRNDSHERCPRYTNPHITHQWLDVYERGKRIFPPIAIVSSLANGYLAWVLRDTPAPTATGQSWTSFYVTAIVVTLGLVPWTLTAMKDTNDRLRAHATRDDKAMAEGTEGMVLSAAEKFRRAKQDDEVPGLLWKWAELNFCRALFPLTGAAIGVCGVVWIR
;
A
#
# COMPACT_ATOMS: atom_id res chain seq x y z
N MET A 1 16.23 3.79 -20.88
CA MET A 1 15.41 4.94 -20.42
C MET A 1 13.97 4.59 -20.71
N THR A 2 13.37 3.78 -19.86
CA THR A 2 12.12 3.10 -20.17
C THR A 2 11.26 3.05 -18.91
N SER A 3 9.98 3.40 -19.09
CA SER A 3 8.89 3.30 -18.12
C SER A 3 8.60 4.53 -17.25
N ILE A 4 8.20 5.63 -17.90
CA ILE A 4 7.21 6.57 -17.35
C ILE A 4 6.12 6.69 -18.40
N MET A 5 5.03 5.93 -18.28
CA MET A 5 3.74 6.08 -18.98
C MET A 5 2.82 4.90 -18.66
N ILE A 6 2.33 4.74 -17.43
CA ILE A 6 1.11 3.95 -17.17
C ILE A 6 0.40 4.54 -15.95
N ALA A 7 -0.59 5.41 -16.17
CA ALA A 7 -1.80 5.56 -15.33
C ALA A 7 -2.68 6.74 -15.81
N GLN A 8 -3.15 6.69 -17.06
CA GLN A 8 -4.37 7.40 -17.48
C GLN A 8 -5.06 6.56 -18.55
N ALA A 9 -5.95 5.64 -18.14
CA ALA A 9 -7.00 5.06 -18.98
C ALA A 9 -7.80 4.00 -18.21
N ILE A 10 -8.61 4.39 -17.23
CA ILE A 10 -9.76 3.57 -16.80
C ILE A 10 -10.92 4.54 -16.58
N GLY A 11 -11.58 4.88 -17.68
CA GLY A 11 -12.65 5.86 -17.67
C GLY A 11 -13.27 6.03 -19.03
N THR A 12 -13.66 4.92 -19.69
CA THR A 12 -14.61 4.96 -20.81
C THR A 12 -15.17 3.56 -21.10
N LEU A 13 -16.34 3.33 -20.53
CA LEU A 13 -17.49 2.63 -21.08
C LEU A 13 -17.25 1.38 -21.96
N GLY A 14 -17.55 0.23 -21.35
CA GLY A 14 -18.10 -0.90 -22.08
C GLY A 14 -19.40 -0.50 -22.77
N ARG A 15 -19.39 -0.54 -24.10
CA ARG A 15 -20.59 -0.59 -24.94
C ARG A 15 -20.99 -2.06 -25.08
N HIS A 16 -22.08 -2.45 -24.41
CA HIS A 16 -22.85 -3.62 -24.81
C HIS A 16 -23.67 -3.25 -26.05
N HIS A 17 -23.52 -4.05 -27.10
CA HIS A 17 -24.41 -4.09 -28.25
C HIS A 17 -25.50 -5.11 -27.93
N ASP A 18 -26.76 -4.69 -27.93
CA ASP A 18 -27.90 -5.58 -28.19
C ASP A 18 -28.94 -4.83 -29.06
N PRO A 19 -29.71 -5.53 -29.91
CA PRO A 19 -30.34 -4.94 -31.08
C PRO A 19 -31.81 -4.54 -30.88
N LEU A 20 -32.20 -3.51 -31.64
CA LEU A 20 -33.54 -3.23 -32.21
C LEU A 20 -34.78 -3.47 -31.32
N HIS A 21 -35.33 -2.37 -30.79
CA HIS A 21 -36.79 -2.18 -30.85
C HIS A 21 -37.14 -0.72 -31.16
N ASN A 22 -37.79 -0.53 -32.32
CA ASN A 22 -38.52 0.65 -32.75
C ASN A 22 -39.67 0.94 -31.78
N GLU A 23 -39.77 2.13 -31.21
CA GLU A 23 -41.06 2.79 -30.91
C GLU A 23 -40.96 4.32 -31.05
N HIS A 24 -41.96 4.87 -31.74
CA HIS A 24 -42.17 6.27 -32.11
C HIS A 24 -42.59 7.12 -30.89
N PRO A 25 -42.26 8.42 -30.80
CA PRO A 25 -42.69 9.25 -29.68
C PRO A 25 -44.10 9.80 -29.88
N GLN A 26 -45.04 9.44 -28.99
CA GLN A 26 -46.34 10.11 -28.85
C GLN A 26 -46.28 11.14 -27.68
N PRO A 27 -46.76 12.38 -27.86
CA PRO A 27 -46.72 13.41 -26.84
C PRO A 27 -47.99 13.39 -25.97
N GLY A 28 -47.81 13.38 -24.66
CA GLY A 28 -48.86 13.73 -23.70
C GLY A 28 -49.21 12.62 -22.70
N SER A 29 -48.62 12.71 -21.50
CA SER A 29 -49.32 12.39 -20.24
C SER A 29 -48.54 12.97 -19.05
N PRO A 30 -49.23 13.47 -17.99
CA PRO A 30 -48.60 14.16 -16.88
C PRO A 30 -47.75 13.22 -16.02
N CYS A 31 -46.56 13.69 -15.62
CA CYS A 31 -45.71 13.04 -14.64
C CYS A 31 -46.47 12.89 -13.31
N THR A 32 -46.97 11.70 -13.02
CA THR A 32 -47.38 11.33 -11.67
C THR A 32 -46.14 10.74 -11.00
N PRO A 33 -45.56 11.35 -9.95
CA PRO A 33 -44.43 10.76 -9.26
C PRO A 33 -44.91 9.52 -8.51
N PRO A 34 -44.31 8.32 -8.72
CA PRO A 34 -44.61 7.20 -7.86
C PRO A 34 -44.14 7.51 -6.43
N ALA A 35 -45.00 7.12 -5.50
CA ALA A 35 -44.90 7.38 -4.07
C ALA A 35 -43.50 7.16 -3.49
N ARG A 36 -43.10 8.10 -2.62
CA ARG A 36 -41.92 8.07 -1.77
C ARG A 36 -41.79 6.71 -1.08
N ARG A 37 -40.91 5.88 -1.62
CA ARG A 37 -40.39 4.66 -1.01
C ARG A 37 -39.37 5.10 0.05
N ASN A 38 -39.76 5.01 1.32
CA ASN A 38 -38.86 5.15 2.46
C ASN A 38 -37.96 3.89 2.56
N ASP A 39 -37.05 3.71 1.60
CA ASP A 39 -36.03 2.66 1.70
C ASP A 39 -34.74 3.31 2.19
N SER A 40 -34.47 3.07 3.47
CA SER A 40 -33.14 2.99 4.10
C SER A 40 -32.11 4.05 3.73
N HIS A 41 -31.72 4.86 4.72
CA HIS A 41 -30.37 5.41 4.90
C HIS A 41 -29.50 5.34 3.64
N GLU A 42 -29.49 6.41 2.86
CA GLU A 42 -28.36 6.75 1.99
C GLU A 42 -27.12 6.81 2.88
N ARG A 43 -26.54 5.64 3.16
CA ARG A 43 -25.14 5.53 3.50
C ARG A 43 -24.45 6.05 2.26
N CYS A 44 -23.85 7.24 2.37
CA CYS A 44 -22.83 7.72 1.43
C CYS A 44 -22.00 6.52 0.99
N PRO A 45 -21.55 6.42 -0.28
CA PRO A 45 -20.74 5.31 -0.78
C PRO A 45 -19.44 5.23 0.03
N ARG A 46 -19.55 4.59 1.18
CA ARG A 46 -18.55 4.41 2.20
C ARG A 46 -17.82 3.21 1.65
N TYR A 47 -16.63 3.43 1.11
CA TYR A 47 -15.75 2.37 0.64
C TYR A 47 -15.83 1.21 1.64
N THR A 48 -16.39 0.09 1.20
CA THR A 48 -16.68 -1.03 2.10
C THR A 48 -15.35 -1.47 2.71
N ASN A 49 -15.30 -1.76 4.02
CA ASN A 49 -14.06 -2.19 4.69
C ASN A 49 -13.30 -3.31 3.95
N PRO A 50 -13.96 -4.30 3.31
CA PRO A 50 -13.28 -5.28 2.45
C PRO A 50 -12.50 -4.64 1.29
N HIS A 51 -13.08 -3.63 0.64
CA HIS A 51 -12.46 -2.96 -0.51
C HIS A 51 -11.14 -2.26 -0.12
N ILE A 52 -11.13 -1.50 0.98
CA ILE A 52 -9.92 -0.81 1.44
C ILE A 52 -8.84 -1.80 1.92
N THR A 53 -9.23 -2.94 2.50
CA THR A 53 -8.27 -3.98 2.89
C THR A 53 -7.65 -4.68 1.68
N HIS A 54 -8.41 -4.90 0.59
CA HIS A 54 -7.86 -5.39 -0.67
C HIS A 54 -6.91 -4.38 -1.32
N GLN A 55 -7.30 -3.09 -1.36
CA GLN A 55 -6.42 -2.03 -1.86
C GLN A 55 -5.10 -1.98 -1.07
N TRP A 56 -5.18 -2.08 0.26
CA TRP A 56 -3.99 -2.17 1.12
C TRP A 56 -3.14 -3.40 0.77
N LEU A 57 -3.76 -4.57 0.56
CA LEU A 57 -3.06 -5.81 0.26
C LEU A 57 -2.28 -5.68 -1.06
N ASP A 58 -2.90 -5.11 -2.10
CA ASP A 58 -2.24 -4.86 -3.38
C ASP A 58 -1.02 -3.94 -3.24
N VAL A 59 -1.16 -2.84 -2.48
CA VAL A 59 -0.05 -1.91 -2.20
C VAL A 59 1.06 -2.64 -1.43
N TYR A 60 0.71 -3.45 -0.45
CA TYR A 60 1.66 -4.21 0.35
C TYR A 60 2.44 -5.24 -0.50
N GLU A 61 1.75 -6.01 -1.36
CA GLU A 61 2.38 -6.99 -2.24
C GLU A 61 3.33 -6.34 -3.25
N ARG A 62 2.95 -5.20 -3.83
CA ARG A 62 3.83 -4.42 -4.72
C ARG A 62 5.06 -3.92 -3.97
N GLY A 63 4.86 -3.34 -2.78
CA GLY A 63 5.95 -2.83 -1.95
C GLY A 63 6.98 -3.91 -1.63
N LYS A 64 6.53 -5.10 -1.21
CA LYS A 64 7.41 -6.24 -0.93
C LYS A 64 8.27 -6.67 -2.12
N ARG A 65 7.81 -6.46 -3.36
CA ARG A 65 8.56 -6.78 -4.58
C ARG A 65 9.53 -5.68 -4.99
N ILE A 66 9.17 -4.42 -4.76
CA ILE A 66 9.94 -3.26 -5.22
C ILE A 66 11.03 -2.83 -4.23
N PHE A 67 10.75 -2.83 -2.93
CA PHE A 67 11.68 -2.26 -1.95
C PHE A 67 12.98 -3.07 -1.76
N PRO A 68 12.98 -4.41 -1.70
CA PRO A 68 14.21 -5.18 -1.52
C PRO A 68 15.30 -4.93 -2.59
N PRO A 69 15.00 -4.96 -3.92
CA PRO A 69 16.03 -4.69 -4.92
C PRO A 69 16.58 -3.26 -4.83
N ILE A 70 15.75 -2.27 -4.50
CA ILE A 70 16.21 -0.88 -4.28
C ILE A 70 17.20 -0.81 -3.10
N ALA A 71 16.87 -1.47 -1.99
CA ALA A 71 17.74 -1.51 -0.82
C ALA A 71 19.09 -2.20 -1.12
N ILE A 72 19.07 -3.28 -1.92
CA ILE A 72 20.28 -3.99 -2.36
C ILE A 72 21.16 -3.07 -3.21
N VAL A 73 20.59 -2.44 -4.25
CA VAL A 73 21.35 -1.55 -5.14
C VAL A 73 21.95 -0.37 -4.37
N SER A 74 21.19 0.23 -3.47
CA SER A 74 21.68 1.32 -2.61
C SER A 74 22.81 0.86 -1.67
N SER A 75 22.68 -0.34 -1.09
CA SER A 75 23.70 -0.91 -0.23
C SER A 75 25.00 -1.22 -0.99
N LEU A 76 24.89 -1.74 -2.21
CA LEU A 76 26.04 -1.99 -3.09
C LEU A 76 26.75 -0.70 -3.48
N ALA A 77 26.01 0.36 -3.79
CA ALA A 77 26.59 1.66 -4.11
C ALA A 77 27.40 2.24 -2.93
N ASN A 78 26.86 2.18 -1.71
CA ASN A 78 27.59 2.58 -0.51
C ASN A 78 28.77 1.65 -0.21
N GLY A 79 28.64 0.35 -0.47
CA GLY A 79 29.72 -0.62 -0.31
C GLY A 79 30.89 -0.35 -1.26
N TYR A 80 30.60 0.06 -2.50
CA TYR A 80 31.61 0.50 -3.46
C TYR A 80 32.34 1.75 -2.97
N LEU A 81 31.62 2.76 -2.45
CA LEU A 81 32.24 3.96 -1.89
C LEU A 81 33.12 3.64 -0.67
N ALA A 82 32.65 2.76 0.22
CA ALA A 82 33.42 2.27 1.36
C ALA A 82 34.75 1.63 0.95
N TRP A 83 34.75 0.92 -0.19
CA TRP A 83 35.93 0.26 -0.75
C TRP A 83 36.88 1.25 -1.43
N VAL A 84 36.38 2.14 -2.29
CA VAL A 84 37.22 3.13 -3.01
C VAL A 84 37.91 4.09 -2.04
N LEU A 85 37.23 4.49 -0.96
CA LEU A 85 37.69 5.52 -0.04
C LEU A 85 38.40 4.97 1.21
N ARG A 86 38.63 3.66 1.26
CA ARG A 86 39.21 2.98 2.43
C ARG A 86 40.62 3.48 2.79
N ASP A 87 41.38 3.89 1.78
CA ASP A 87 42.77 4.34 1.92
C ASP A 87 42.86 5.88 1.94
N THR A 88 41.73 6.59 1.81
CA THR A 88 41.68 8.05 1.81
C THR A 88 41.66 8.58 3.24
N PRO A 89 42.49 9.59 3.58
CA PRO A 89 42.42 10.26 4.87
C PRO A 89 41.03 10.83 5.12
N ALA A 90 40.43 10.49 6.25
CA ALA A 90 39.10 10.97 6.62
C ALA A 90 39.14 12.38 7.24
N PRO A 91 38.04 13.14 7.21
CA PRO A 91 37.98 14.47 7.81
C PRO A 91 38.22 14.38 9.32
N THR A 92 39.19 15.15 9.82
CA THR A 92 39.52 15.20 11.26
C THR A 92 38.35 15.67 12.13
N ALA A 93 37.39 16.40 11.54
CA ALA A 93 36.21 16.92 12.23
C ALA A 93 35.25 15.83 12.75
N THR A 94 35.20 14.66 12.11
CA THR A 94 34.28 13.57 12.51
C THR A 94 34.98 12.45 13.28
N GLY A 95 36.32 12.38 13.24
CA GLY A 95 37.10 11.32 13.90
C GLY A 95 36.81 9.91 13.38
N GLN A 96 36.09 9.77 12.26
CA GLN A 96 35.56 8.50 11.75
C GLN A 96 36.07 8.22 10.35
N SER A 97 36.46 6.97 10.05
CA SER A 97 36.91 6.59 8.71
C SER A 97 35.76 6.62 7.69
N TRP A 98 36.06 6.91 6.41
CA TRP A 98 35.09 6.82 5.32
C TRP A 98 34.41 5.45 5.24
N THR A 99 35.16 4.38 5.47
CA THR A 99 34.63 3.01 5.51
C THR A 99 33.58 2.84 6.60
N SER A 100 33.87 3.28 7.83
CA SER A 100 32.91 3.22 8.94
C SER A 100 31.63 4.00 8.63
N PHE A 101 31.76 5.15 7.97
CA PHE A 101 30.65 6.03 7.61
C PHE A 101 29.71 5.38 6.58
N TYR A 102 30.24 4.84 5.49
CA TYR A 102 29.44 4.15 4.46
C TYR A 102 28.89 2.80 4.94
N VAL A 103 29.64 2.05 5.77
CA VAL A 103 29.12 0.84 6.43
C VAL A 103 27.94 1.17 7.34
N THR A 104 28.02 2.28 8.09
CA THR A 104 26.89 2.74 8.91
C THR A 104 25.67 3.04 8.04
N ALA A 105 25.84 3.70 6.88
CA ALA A 105 24.75 3.94 5.93
C ALA A 105 24.09 2.65 5.44
N ILE A 106 24.88 1.61 5.15
CA ILE A 106 24.38 0.28 4.77
C ILE A 106 23.59 -0.36 5.91
N VAL A 107 24.17 -0.39 7.12
CA VAL A 107 23.53 -1.00 8.29
C VAL A 107 22.21 -0.32 8.63
N VAL A 108 22.17 1.02 8.61
CA VAL A 108 20.94 1.79 8.85
C VAL A 108 19.91 1.51 7.75
N THR A 109 20.31 1.48 6.49
CA THR A 109 19.41 1.19 5.37
C THR A 109 18.83 -0.23 5.47
N LEU A 110 19.66 -1.23 5.73
CA LEU A 110 19.23 -2.63 5.85
C LEU A 110 18.51 -2.93 7.18
N GLY A 111 18.71 -2.11 8.20
CA GLY A 111 18.01 -2.17 9.49
C GLY A 111 16.48 -2.05 9.37
N LEU A 112 15.98 -1.53 8.24
CA LEU A 112 14.55 -1.54 7.94
C LEU A 112 13.98 -2.96 7.83
N VAL A 113 14.78 -3.96 7.44
CA VAL A 113 14.34 -5.35 7.25
C VAL A 113 13.94 -5.99 8.58
N PRO A 114 14.81 -6.05 9.61
CA PRO A 114 14.41 -6.58 10.90
C PRO A 114 13.26 -5.78 11.54
N TRP A 115 13.23 -4.44 11.38
CA TRP A 115 12.08 -3.62 11.80
C TRP A 115 10.77 -4.08 11.15
N THR A 116 10.78 -4.30 9.83
CA THR A 116 9.58 -4.72 9.09
C THR A 116 9.12 -6.12 9.48
N LEU A 117 10.04 -7.06 9.69
CA LEU A 117 9.71 -8.44 10.06
C LEU A 117 9.22 -8.60 11.50
N THR A 118 9.57 -7.67 12.39
CA THR A 118 9.23 -7.75 13.82
C THR A 118 8.08 -6.81 14.18
N ALA A 119 8.24 -5.51 13.97
CA ALA A 119 7.30 -4.49 14.42
C ALA A 119 6.00 -4.45 13.61
N MET A 120 6.06 -4.81 12.32
CA MET A 120 4.89 -4.74 11.43
C MET A 120 4.16 -6.06 11.25
N LYS A 121 4.70 -7.18 11.76
CA LYS A 121 4.16 -8.51 11.48
C LYS A 121 2.71 -8.66 11.93
N ASP A 122 2.41 -8.33 13.19
CA ASP A 122 1.06 -8.48 13.74
C ASP A 122 0.01 -7.65 12.98
N THR A 123 0.30 -6.37 12.73
CA THR A 123 -0.60 -5.49 11.98
C THR A 123 -0.82 -5.97 10.54
N ASN A 124 0.25 -6.42 9.86
CA ASN A 124 0.15 -6.94 8.51
C ASN A 124 -0.66 -8.26 8.45
N ASP A 125 -0.48 -9.15 9.42
CA ASP A 125 -1.19 -10.42 9.47
C ASP A 125 -2.70 -10.20 9.69
N ARG A 126 -3.07 -9.27 10.58
CA ARG A 126 -4.47 -8.91 10.84
C ARG A 126 -5.11 -8.26 9.61
N LEU A 127 -4.47 -7.28 8.98
CA LEU A 127 -4.98 -6.64 7.76
C LEU A 127 -5.12 -7.63 6.60
N ARG A 128 -4.19 -8.58 6.45
CA ARG A 128 -4.27 -9.65 5.45
C ARG A 128 -5.41 -10.62 5.74
N ALA A 129 -5.65 -10.94 7.01
CA ALA A 129 -6.77 -11.80 7.39
C ALA A 129 -8.11 -11.17 7.00
N HIS A 130 -8.27 -9.85 7.18
CA HIS A 130 -9.45 -9.11 6.72
C HIS A 130 -9.56 -9.10 5.19
N ALA A 131 -8.47 -8.82 4.48
CA ALA A 131 -8.46 -8.77 3.03
C ALA A 131 -8.77 -10.12 2.37
N THR A 132 -8.34 -11.24 2.95
CA THR A 132 -8.49 -12.58 2.33
C THR A 132 -9.67 -13.39 2.88
N ARG A 133 -10.46 -12.81 3.81
CA ARG A 133 -11.58 -13.50 4.45
C ARG A 133 -12.63 -13.94 3.44
N ASP A 134 -12.98 -13.03 2.52
CA ASP A 134 -14.02 -13.28 1.53
C ASP A 134 -13.48 -14.12 0.35
N ASP A 135 -12.20 -13.98 -0.02
CA ASP A 135 -11.53 -14.86 -0.99
C ASP A 135 -11.55 -16.33 -0.57
N LYS A 136 -11.35 -16.60 0.73
CA LYS A 136 -11.43 -17.97 1.28
C LYS A 136 -12.85 -18.53 1.17
N ALA A 137 -13.86 -17.72 1.47
CA ALA A 137 -15.26 -18.13 1.33
C ALA A 137 -15.62 -18.44 -0.13
N MET A 138 -15.01 -17.74 -1.09
CA MET A 138 -15.18 -18.00 -2.52
C MET A 138 -14.48 -19.27 -2.98
N ALA A 139 -13.24 -19.48 -2.53
CA ALA A 139 -12.50 -20.72 -2.81
C ALA A 139 -13.21 -21.96 -2.23
N GLU A 140 -13.90 -21.81 -1.11
CA GLU A 140 -14.69 -22.87 -0.45
C GLU A 140 -16.13 -22.98 -1.00
N GLY A 141 -16.50 -22.23 -2.05
CA GLY A 141 -17.84 -22.26 -2.66
C GLY A 141 -18.97 -21.76 -1.75
N THR A 142 -18.62 -21.04 -0.69
CA THR A 142 -19.52 -20.57 0.39
C THR A 142 -20.00 -19.12 0.16
N GLU A 143 -19.57 -18.48 -0.93
CA GLU A 143 -19.86 -17.08 -1.28
C GLU A 143 -21.36 -16.71 -1.26
N GLY A 144 -22.22 -17.66 -1.64
CA GLY A 144 -23.67 -17.46 -1.68
C GLY A 144 -24.42 -17.86 -0.40
N MET A 145 -23.74 -18.36 0.64
CA MET A 145 -24.42 -18.69 1.89
C MET A 145 -24.88 -17.41 2.57
N VAL A 146 -26.20 -17.33 2.80
CA VAL A 146 -26.80 -16.24 3.59
C VAL A 146 -26.21 -16.31 5.00
N LEU A 147 -25.23 -15.44 5.26
CA LEU A 147 -24.66 -15.30 6.59
C LEU A 147 -25.77 -15.03 7.59
N SER A 148 -25.74 -15.74 8.72
CA SER A 148 -26.67 -15.47 9.80
C SER A 148 -26.55 -14.02 10.25
N ALA A 149 -27.62 -13.45 10.81
CA ALA A 149 -27.58 -12.11 11.38
C ALA A 149 -26.47 -11.98 12.45
N ALA A 150 -26.23 -13.06 13.20
CA ALA A 150 -25.15 -13.14 14.18
C ALA A 150 -23.75 -13.07 13.54
N GLU A 151 -23.52 -13.73 12.41
CA GLU A 151 -22.24 -13.63 11.68
C GLU A 151 -22.02 -12.28 11.03
N LYS A 152 -23.07 -11.67 10.45
CA LYS A 152 -22.99 -10.31 9.93
C LYS A 152 -22.63 -9.31 11.02
N PHE A 153 -23.20 -9.47 12.23
CA PHE A 153 -22.86 -8.63 13.37
C PHE A 153 -21.42 -8.83 13.85
N ARG A 154 -20.94 -10.09 13.96
CA ARG A 154 -19.53 -10.37 14.29
C ARG A 154 -18.57 -9.77 13.27
N ARG A 155 -18.88 -9.89 11.97
CA ARG A 155 -18.08 -9.31 10.88
C ARG A 155 -18.06 -7.80 10.96
N ALA A 156 -19.19 -7.14 11.18
CA ALA A 156 -19.23 -5.69 11.35
C ALA A 156 -18.33 -5.22 12.51
N LYS A 157 -18.37 -5.93 13.66
CA LYS A 157 -17.51 -5.63 14.81
C LYS A 157 -16.02 -5.85 14.51
N GLN A 158 -15.68 -6.86 13.72
CA GLN A 158 -14.32 -7.10 13.24
C GLN A 158 -13.88 -6.08 12.20
N ASP A 159 -14.79 -5.56 11.40
CA ASP A 159 -14.44 -4.57 10.39
C ASP A 159 -14.24 -3.16 11.02
N ASP A 160 -14.75 -2.92 12.24
CA ASP A 160 -14.53 -1.68 13.02
C ASP A 160 -13.06 -1.49 13.45
N GLU A 161 -12.26 -2.55 13.54
CA GLU A 161 -10.81 -2.44 13.85
C GLU A 161 -9.94 -2.09 12.63
N VAL A 162 -10.47 -2.24 11.41
CA VAL A 162 -9.72 -2.02 10.16
C VAL A 162 -9.14 -0.59 10.07
N PRO A 163 -9.90 0.49 10.34
CA PRO A 163 -9.34 1.84 10.27
C PRO A 163 -8.19 2.07 11.26
N GLY A 164 -8.30 1.52 12.47
CA GLY A 164 -7.24 1.59 13.49
C GLY A 164 -5.99 0.82 13.08
N LEU A 165 -6.16 -0.35 12.46
CA LEU A 165 -5.06 -1.13 11.90
C LEU A 165 -4.37 -0.41 10.74
N LEU A 166 -5.12 0.24 9.86
CA LEU A 166 -4.56 1.04 8.76
C LEU A 166 -3.81 2.25 9.28
N TRP A 167 -4.32 2.93 10.30
CA TRP A 167 -3.60 4.02 10.97
C TRP A 167 -2.29 3.52 11.58
N LYS A 168 -2.34 2.39 12.30
CA LYS A 168 -1.14 1.80 12.88
C LYS A 168 -0.11 1.39 11.82
N TRP A 169 -0.59 0.80 10.73
CA TRP A 169 0.24 0.45 9.58
C TRP A 169 0.88 1.69 8.96
N ALA A 170 0.17 2.81 8.87
CA ALA A 170 0.71 4.08 8.38
C ALA A 170 1.81 4.63 9.30
N GLU A 171 1.61 4.64 10.62
CA GLU A 171 2.64 5.01 11.60
C GLU A 171 3.91 4.17 11.46
N LEU A 172 3.75 2.84 11.35
CA LEU A 172 4.88 1.93 11.22
C LEU A 172 5.64 2.13 9.90
N ASN A 173 4.93 2.45 8.81
CA ASN A 173 5.56 2.78 7.53
C ASN A 173 6.28 4.13 7.56
N PHE A 174 5.76 5.10 8.32
CA PHE A 174 6.45 6.37 8.55
C PHE A 174 7.79 6.13 9.24
N CYS A 175 7.81 5.35 10.34
CA CYS A 175 9.06 4.96 11.00
C CYS A 175 9.99 4.18 10.05
N ARG A 176 9.45 3.26 9.26
CA ARG A 176 10.22 2.50 8.26
C ARG A 176 10.90 3.40 7.22
N ALA A 177 10.25 4.51 6.83
CA ALA A 177 10.79 5.45 5.84
C ALA A 177 11.98 6.26 6.37
N LEU A 178 12.13 6.41 7.70
CA LEU A 178 13.27 7.11 8.30
C LEU A 178 14.59 6.40 8.04
N PHE A 179 14.61 5.06 8.06
CA PHE A 179 15.83 4.28 7.82
C PHE A 179 16.50 4.57 6.47
N PRO A 180 15.84 4.38 5.30
CA PRO A 180 16.44 4.70 4.02
C PRO A 180 16.69 6.19 3.84
N LEU A 181 15.89 7.07 4.46
CA LEU A 181 16.12 8.51 4.42
C LEU A 181 17.42 8.90 5.13
N THR A 182 17.63 8.38 6.35
CA THR A 182 18.87 8.59 7.11
C THR A 182 20.07 7.97 6.39
N GLY A 183 19.93 6.76 5.85
CA GLY A 183 20.98 6.12 5.05
C GLY A 183 21.38 6.95 3.82
N ALA A 184 20.41 7.50 3.10
CA ALA A 184 20.64 8.39 1.95
C ALA A 184 21.30 9.71 2.37
N ALA A 185 20.84 10.33 3.46
CA ALA A 185 21.42 11.56 3.99
C ALA A 185 22.89 11.36 4.40
N ILE A 186 23.20 10.26 5.09
CA ILE A 186 24.58 9.88 5.42
C ILE A 186 25.39 9.75 4.14
N GLY A 187 24.94 8.94 3.16
CA GLY A 187 25.66 8.76 1.89
C GLY A 187 25.96 10.06 1.14
N VAL A 188 25.00 10.99 1.09
CA VAL A 188 25.15 12.31 0.45
C VAL A 188 26.12 13.20 1.21
N CYS A 189 26.02 13.27 2.55
CA CYS A 189 27.00 13.97 3.37
C CYS A 189 28.40 13.43 3.10
N GLY A 190 28.56 12.12 2.96
CA GLY A 190 29.86 11.52 2.66
C GLY A 190 30.49 12.10 1.38
N VAL A 191 29.68 12.27 0.33
CA VAL A 191 30.13 12.86 -0.94
C VAL A 191 30.45 14.34 -0.82
N VAL A 192 29.66 15.11 -0.06
CA VAL A 192 29.89 16.56 0.11
C VAL A 192 31.19 16.82 0.88
N TRP A 193 31.46 16.04 1.91
CA TRP A 193 32.60 16.23 2.82
C TRP A 193 33.92 15.72 2.24
N ILE A 194 33.88 15.05 1.08
CA ILE A 194 35.07 14.53 0.40
C ILE A 194 35.78 15.55 -0.48
N ARG A 195 35.11 16.68 -0.78
CA ARG A 195 35.71 17.82 -1.49
C ARG A 195 36.56 18.66 -0.55
#